data_AF-I3IE88-F1
#
_entry.id   AF-I3IE88-F1
#
_cell.length_a   1.000
_cell.length_b   1.000
_cell.length_c   1.000
_cell.angle_alpha   90.00
_cell.angle_beta   90.00
_cell.angle_gamma   90.00
#
_symmetry.space_group_name_H-M   'P 1'
#
loop_
_entity.id
_entity.type
_entity.pdbx_description
1 polymer ?
#
loop_
_entity_poly.entity_id
_entity_poly.type
_entity_poly.pdbx_seq_one_letter_code
_entity_poly.pdbx_strand_id
1 'polypeptide(L)'
;MIKNYRDIFKAGVFLCGLAVAGLSQPFVDLIKMDYETRKLAFAIEAQEGIPFEKVSCETMTEQKSECLQAKYEHESNFTIIKMGANLIAFFGVVGYALVVISLVGFLANSKDEYKKKRDQKPSWRKRENRTG
;
A
#
# COMPACT_ATOMS: atom_id res chain seq x y z
N MET A 1 -1.21 16.52 -25.01
CA MET A 1 -2.30 16.93 -24.10
C MET A 1 -3.12 15.69 -23.77
N ILE A 2 -3.07 15.21 -22.53
CA ILE A 2 -3.76 13.98 -22.10
C ILE A 2 -5.28 14.25 -22.15
N LYS A 3 -5.95 13.77 -23.20
CA LYS A 3 -7.41 13.97 -23.37
C LYS A 3 -8.25 13.10 -22.43
N ASN A 4 -7.67 12.02 -21.88
CA ASN A 4 -8.37 11.03 -21.04
C ASN A 4 -7.94 11.08 -19.56
N TYR A 5 -7.83 12.28 -18.97
CA TYR A 5 -7.48 12.45 -17.56
C TYR A 5 -8.46 11.74 -16.60
N ARG A 6 -9.74 11.64 -16.98
CA ARG A 6 -10.78 10.95 -16.19
C ARG A 6 -10.53 9.44 -16.11
N ASP A 7 -10.07 8.82 -17.20
CA ASP A 7 -9.80 7.38 -17.23
C ASP A 7 -8.52 7.04 -16.47
N ILE A 8 -7.50 7.90 -16.57
CA ILE A 8 -6.25 7.78 -15.79
C ILE A 8 -6.53 7.95 -14.29
N PHE A 9 -7.39 8.89 -13.91
CA PHE A 9 -7.81 9.06 -12.52
C PHE A 9 -8.54 7.81 -12.00
N LYS A 10 -9.49 7.26 -12.76
CA LYS A 10 -10.20 6.02 -12.40
C LYS A 10 -9.24 4.84 -12.25
N ALA A 11 -8.29 4.68 -13.16
CA ALA A 11 -7.27 3.65 -13.08
C ALA A 11 -6.38 3.82 -11.84
N GLY A 12 -5.97 5.05 -11.52
CA GLY A 12 -5.19 5.36 -10.32
C GLY A 12 -5.95 5.04 -9.04
N VAL A 13 -7.20 5.47 -8.91
CA VAL A 13 -8.06 5.16 -7.75
C VAL A 13 -8.30 3.66 -7.63
N PHE A 14 -8.51 2.95 -8.74
CA PHE A 14 -8.68 1.50 -8.75
C PHE A 14 -7.43 0.77 -8.21
N LEU A 15 -6.23 1.17 -8.66
CA LEU A 15 -4.97 0.60 -8.18
C LEU A 15 -4.71 0.90 -6.70
N CYS A 16 -5.01 2.12 -6.23
CA CYS A 16 -4.96 2.42 -4.80
C CYS A 16 -5.97 1.57 -4.01
N GLY A 17 -7.18 1.37 -4.53
CA GLY A 17 -8.20 0.51 -3.92
C GLY A 17 -7.75 -0.94 -3.81
N LEU A 18 -7.14 -1.50 -4.86
CA LEU A 18 -6.53 -2.83 -4.84
C LEU A 18 -5.42 -2.94 -3.81
N ALA A 19 -4.57 -1.92 -3.69
CA ALA A 19 -3.51 -1.92 -2.69
C ALA A 19 -4.07 -1.92 -1.26
N VAL A 20 -5.09 -1.10 -0.99
CA VAL A 20 -5.74 -1.06 0.34
C VAL A 20 -6.48 -2.36 0.65
N ALA A 21 -7.24 -2.90 -0.31
CA ALA A 21 -7.92 -4.18 -0.16
C ALA A 21 -6.91 -5.33 0.08
N GLY A 22 -5.82 -5.33 -0.69
CA GLY A 22 -4.73 -6.30 -0.56
C GLY A 22 -4.00 -6.23 0.79
N LEU A 23 -4.02 -5.09 1.49
CA LEU A 23 -3.52 -4.99 2.87
C LEU A 23 -4.57 -5.44 3.90
N SER A 24 -5.85 -5.19 3.65
CA SER A 24 -6.91 -5.39 4.66
C SER A 24 -7.10 -6.84 5.12
N GLN A 25 -6.98 -7.81 4.22
CA GLN A 25 -7.17 -9.23 4.54
C GLN A 25 -5.94 -9.85 5.22
N PRO A 26 -4.73 -9.81 4.61
CA PRO A 26 -3.57 -10.46 5.21
C PRO A 26 -3.11 -9.77 6.49
N PHE A 27 -3.42 -8.49 6.72
CA PHE A 27 -2.96 -7.79 7.92
C PHE A 27 -3.50 -8.40 9.23
N VAL A 28 -4.76 -8.87 9.23
CA VAL A 28 -5.34 -9.53 10.41
C VAL A 28 -4.69 -10.90 10.65
N ASP A 29 -4.50 -11.67 9.58
CA ASP A 29 -3.83 -12.98 9.66
C ASP A 29 -2.35 -12.83 10.06
N LEU A 30 -1.68 -11.77 9.59
CA LEU A 30 -0.31 -11.41 9.99
C LEU A 30 -0.19 -11.20 11.50
N ILE A 31 -1.10 -10.40 12.07
CA ILE A 31 -1.08 -10.12 13.51
C ILE A 31 -1.32 -11.39 14.31
N LYS A 32 -2.23 -12.25 13.84
CA LYS A 32 -2.52 -13.51 14.50
C LYS A 32 -1.32 -14.47 14.42
N MET A 33 -0.69 -14.59 13.25
CA MET A 33 0.53 -15.38 13.07
C MET A 33 1.68 -14.85 13.94
N ASP A 34 1.95 -13.54 13.94
CA ASP A 34 3.02 -12.96 14.78
C ASP A 34 2.78 -13.24 16.27
N TYR A 35 1.53 -13.18 16.72
CA TYR A 35 1.18 -13.53 18.09
C TYR A 35 1.39 -15.01 18.41
N GLU A 36 0.96 -15.92 17.53
CA GLU A 36 1.14 -17.36 17.72
C GLU A 36 2.63 -17.76 17.69
N THR A 37 3.40 -17.22 16.74
CA THR A 37 4.84 -17.46 16.64
C THR A 37 5.59 -16.94 17.86
N ARG A 38 5.26 -15.73 18.37
CA ARG A 38 5.86 -15.20 19.61
C ARG A 38 5.50 -16.04 20.83
N LYS A 39 4.27 -16.53 20.90
CA LYS A 39 3.81 -17.38 22.00
C LYS A 39 4.56 -18.72 22.02
N LEU A 40 4.75 -19.33 20.85
CA LEU A 40 5.56 -20.55 20.67
C LEU A 40 7.04 -20.31 21.04
N ALA A 41 7.63 -19.22 20.55
CA ALA A 41 9.00 -18.85 20.90
C ALA A 41 9.17 -18.70 22.42
N PHE A 42 8.24 -18.02 23.09
CA PHE A 42 8.29 -17.84 24.54
C PHE A 42 8.16 -19.15 25.32
N ALA A 43 7.31 -20.07 24.85
CA ALA A 43 7.15 -21.39 25.46
C ALA A 43 8.45 -22.20 25.40
N ILE A 44 9.15 -22.15 24.25
CA ILE A 44 10.42 -22.84 24.03
C ILE A 44 11.54 -22.18 24.84
N GLU A 45 11.60 -20.84 24.89
CA GLU A 45 12.56 -20.10 25.73
C GLU A 45 12.39 -20.40 27.22
N ALA A 46 11.15 -20.48 27.70
CA ALA A 46 10.85 -20.79 29.10
C ALA A 46 11.29 -22.22 29.47
N GLN A 47 11.30 -23.15 28.51
CA GLN A 47 11.65 -24.55 28.72
C GLN A 47 13.16 -24.80 28.63
N GLU A 48 13.83 -24.18 27.67
CA GLU A 48 15.27 -24.34 27.42
C GLU A 48 16.14 -23.35 28.20
N GLY A 49 15.56 -22.26 28.73
CA GLY A 49 16.27 -21.22 29.48
C GLY A 49 17.25 -20.40 28.63
N ILE A 50 17.18 -20.53 27.31
CA ILE A 50 18.01 -19.80 26.33
C ILE A 50 17.11 -19.12 25.29
N PRO A 51 17.56 -17.99 24.70
CA PRO A 51 16.78 -17.28 23.70
C PRO A 51 16.50 -18.14 22.46
N PHE A 52 15.29 -18.02 21.90
CA PHE A 52 14.76 -18.87 20.83
C PHE A 52 15.66 -18.89 19.58
N GLU A 53 16.31 -17.77 19.27
CA GLU A 53 17.27 -17.66 18.16
C GLU A 53 18.46 -18.63 18.28
N LYS A 54 18.81 -19.04 19.51
CA LYS A 54 19.95 -19.93 19.78
C LYS A 54 19.52 -21.37 20.05
N VAL A 55 18.22 -21.66 20.07
CA VAL A 55 17.71 -23.01 20.30
C VAL A 55 17.96 -23.88 19.07
N SER A 56 18.65 -25.01 19.28
CA SER A 56 18.80 -26.04 18.26
C SER A 56 17.64 -27.03 18.38
N CYS A 57 16.70 -26.98 17.44
CA CYS A 57 15.57 -27.93 17.43
C CYS A 57 16.02 -29.39 17.25
N GLU A 58 17.26 -29.65 16.81
CA GLU A 58 17.80 -31.00 16.66
C GLU A 58 18.10 -31.69 17.99
N THR A 59 18.35 -30.93 19.05
CA THR A 59 18.67 -31.47 20.38
C THR A 59 17.43 -31.77 21.22
N MET A 60 16.24 -31.33 20.80
CA MET A 60 14.98 -31.62 21.48
C MET A 60 14.44 -32.99 21.03
N THR A 61 14.07 -33.84 21.98
CA THR A 61 13.50 -35.18 21.72
C THR A 61 11.98 -35.21 21.75
N GLU A 62 11.35 -34.37 22.57
CA GLU A 62 9.90 -34.43 22.83
C GLU A 62 9.08 -33.41 22.01
N GLN A 63 9.68 -32.28 21.61
CA GLN A 63 9.00 -31.19 20.88
C GLN A 63 9.73 -30.75 19.60
N LYS A 64 10.53 -31.65 19.02
CA LYS A 64 11.30 -31.39 17.79
C LYS A 64 10.44 -30.85 16.64
N SER A 65 9.26 -31.42 16.45
CA SER A 65 8.32 -31.00 15.40
C SER A 65 7.78 -29.60 15.62
N GLU A 66 7.44 -29.24 16.86
CA GLU A 66 6.89 -27.92 17.21
C GLU A 66 7.96 -26.83 17.09
N CYS A 67 9.20 -27.12 17.51
CA CYS A 67 10.35 -26.21 17.33
C CYS A 67 10.68 -26.00 15.85
N LEU A 68 10.73 -27.07 15.05
CA LEU A 68 10.97 -26.98 13.61
C LEU A 68 9.84 -26.21 12.90
N GLN A 69 8.59 -26.46 13.28
CA GLN A 69 7.44 -25.75 12.73
C GLN A 69 7.48 -24.26 13.06
N ALA A 70 7.76 -23.89 14.31
CA ALA A 70 7.90 -22.49 14.71
C ALA A 70 9.02 -21.79 13.93
N LYS A 71 10.16 -22.46 13.72
CA LYS A 71 11.28 -21.93 12.94
C LYS A 71 10.92 -21.76 11.46
N TYR A 72 10.20 -22.73 10.88
CA TYR A 72 9.75 -22.69 9.50
C TYR A 72 8.68 -21.62 9.28
N GLU A 73 7.70 -21.48 10.18
CA GLU A 73 6.70 -20.41 10.13
C GLU A 73 7.35 -19.04 10.24
N HIS A 74 8.36 -18.88 11.10
CA HIS A 74 9.07 -17.62 11.26
C HIS A 74 9.85 -17.22 9.99
N GLU A 75 10.40 -18.17 9.24
CA GLU A 75 11.15 -17.91 7.99
C GLU A 75 10.25 -17.79 6.74
N SER A 76 9.28 -18.70 6.61
CA SER A 76 8.44 -18.85 5.42
C SER A 76 7.38 -17.76 5.34
N ASN A 77 6.70 -17.47 6.46
CA ASN A 77 5.69 -16.43 6.49
C ASN A 77 6.33 -15.08 6.19
N PHE A 78 7.52 -14.80 6.71
CA PHE A 78 8.21 -13.54 6.48
C PHE A 78 8.52 -13.29 4.99
N THR A 79 8.87 -14.34 4.24
CA THR A 79 9.24 -14.22 2.82
C THR A 79 8.02 -13.96 1.93
N ILE A 80 6.94 -14.72 2.10
CA ILE A 80 5.71 -14.56 1.31
C ILE A 80 5.06 -13.21 1.61
N ILE A 81 5.00 -12.85 2.89
CA ILE A 81 4.46 -11.57 3.34
C ILE A 81 5.26 -10.40 2.75
N LYS A 82 6.59 -10.47 2.77
CA LYS A 82 7.45 -9.42 2.24
C LYS A 82 7.29 -9.25 0.73
N MET A 83 7.16 -10.34 -0.02
CA MET A 83 6.87 -10.28 -1.47
C MET A 83 5.50 -9.67 -1.74
N GLY A 84 4.46 -10.10 -1.02
CA GLY A 84 3.12 -9.55 -1.13
C GLY A 84 3.06 -8.06 -0.78
N ALA A 85 3.71 -7.66 0.32
CA ALA A 85 3.79 -6.27 0.75
C ALA A 85 4.49 -5.38 -0.28
N ASN A 86 5.59 -5.85 -0.88
CA ASN A 86 6.28 -5.12 -1.95
C ASN A 86 5.39 -4.95 -3.20
N LEU A 87 4.65 -5.98 -3.60
CA LEU A 87 3.73 -5.92 -4.74
C LEU A 87 2.60 -4.92 -4.48
N ILE A 88 2.01 -4.95 -3.29
CA ILE A 88 0.95 -4.02 -2.88
C ILE A 88 1.48 -2.58 -2.81
N ALA A 89 2.67 -2.38 -2.24
CA ALA A 89 3.32 -1.07 -2.20
C ALA A 89 3.57 -0.52 -3.60
N PHE A 90 4.00 -1.36 -4.54
CA PHE A 90 4.18 -0.97 -5.94
C PHE A 90 2.87 -0.48 -6.57
N PHE A 91 1.77 -1.23 -6.43
CA PHE A 91 0.46 -0.79 -6.93
C PHE A 91 -0.03 0.48 -6.25
N GLY A 92 0.23 0.65 -4.95
CA GLY A 92 -0.09 1.87 -4.21
C GLY A 92 0.65 3.09 -4.75
N VAL A 93 1.96 2.98 -4.98
CA VAL A 93 2.80 4.07 -5.51
C VAL A 93 2.40 4.42 -6.94
N VAL A 94 2.23 3.42 -7.81
CA VAL A 94 1.81 3.63 -9.20
C VAL A 94 0.41 4.25 -9.26
N GLY A 95 -0.54 3.73 -8.48
CA GLY A 95 -1.89 4.28 -8.38
C GLY A 95 -1.89 5.74 -7.94
N TYR A 96 -1.12 6.07 -6.90
CA TYR A 96 -0.98 7.43 -6.40
C TYR A 96 -0.38 8.37 -7.46
N ALA A 97 0.69 7.94 -8.15
CA ALA A 97 1.33 8.71 -9.20
C ALA A 97 0.34 9.04 -10.33
N LEU A 98 -0.47 8.07 -10.76
CA LEU A 98 -1.50 8.26 -11.80
C LEU A 98 -2.57 9.27 -11.35
N VAL A 99 -2.99 9.22 -10.08
CA VAL A 99 -3.93 10.21 -9.52
C VAL A 99 -3.32 11.61 -9.58
N VAL A 100 -2.08 11.80 -9.12
CA VAL A 100 -1.40 13.10 -9.15
C VAL A 100 -1.26 13.63 -10.58
N ILE A 101 -0.81 12.80 -11.52
CA ILE A 101 -0.66 13.19 -12.93
C ILE A 101 -2.02 13.62 -13.52
N SER A 102 -3.09 12.89 -13.20
CA SER A 102 -4.43 13.23 -13.69
C SER A 102 -4.94 14.58 -13.15
N LEU A 103 -4.67 14.89 -11.87
CA LEU A 103 -5.04 16.16 -11.25
C LEU A 103 -4.28 17.33 -11.87
N VAL A 104 -2.97 17.19 -12.08
CA VAL A 104 -2.14 18.21 -12.74
C VAL A 104 -2.63 18.44 -14.17
N GLY A 105 -2.92 17.36 -14.92
CA GLY A 105 -3.47 17.45 -16.28
C GLY A 105 -4.83 18.17 -16.33
N PHE A 106 -5.71 17.89 -15.37
CA PHE A 106 -7.01 18.55 -15.26
C PHE A 106 -6.87 20.05 -14.94
N LEU A 107 -6.01 20.40 -13.98
CA LEU A 107 -5.76 21.79 -13.61
C LEU A 107 -5.17 22.61 -14.76
N ALA A 108 -4.23 22.04 -15.52
CA ALA A 108 -3.68 22.68 -16.71
C ALA A 108 -4.76 22.94 -17.77
N ASN A 109 -5.55 21.91 -18.09
CA ASN A 109 -6.62 22.03 -19.09
C ASN A 109 -7.71 23.04 -18.69
N SER A 110 -8.11 23.06 -17.41
CA SER A 110 -9.11 24.02 -16.90
C SER A 110 -8.63 25.48 -16.94
N LYS A 111 -7.34 25.73 -16.66
CA LYS A 111 -6.74 27.07 -16.76
C LYS A 111 -6.72 27.58 -18.20
N ASP A 112 -6.42 26.71 -19.15
CA ASP A 112 -6.41 27.05 -20.58
C ASP A 112 -7.81 27.34 -21.10
N GLU A 113 -8.81 26.52 -20.74
CA GLU A 113 -10.21 26.81 -21.09
C GLU A 113 -10.71 28.12 -20.46
N TYR A 114 -10.36 28.39 -19.19
CA TYR A 114 -10.75 29.62 -18.51
C TYR A 114 -10.16 30.86 -19.19
N LYS A 115 -8.86 30.85 -19.54
CA LYS A 115 -8.22 31.93 -20.31
C LYS A 115 -8.91 32.14 -21.65
N LYS A 116 -9.12 31.05 -22.41
CA LYS A 116 -9.76 31.10 -23.72
C LYS A 116 -11.17 31.71 -23.65
N LYS A 117 -11.99 31.32 -22.66
CA LYS A 117 -13.33 31.93 -22.43
C LYS A 117 -13.25 33.40 -21.98
N ARG A 118 -12.22 33.79 -21.23
CA ARG A 118 -12.00 35.19 -20.81
C ARG A 118 -11.62 36.09 -21.98
N ASP A 119 -10.85 35.56 -22.93
CA ASP A 119 -10.36 36.30 -24.09
C ASP A 119 -11.43 36.38 -25.19
N GLN A 120 -12.30 35.37 -25.28
CA GLN A 120 -13.46 35.36 -26.18
C GLN A 120 -14.66 36.19 -25.68
N LYS A 121 -14.64 36.72 -24.45
CA LYS A 121 -15.69 37.63 -23.95
C LYS A 121 -15.66 38.96 -24.71
N PRO A 122 -16.77 39.40 -25.31
CA PRO A 122 -16.84 40.64 -26.07
C PRO A 122 -16.46 41.87 -25.23
N SER A 123 -15.76 42.82 -25.84
CA SER A 123 -15.09 43.97 -25.20
C SER A 123 -16.03 44.87 -24.38
N TRP A 124 -17.31 44.95 -24.75
CA TRP A 124 -18.34 45.73 -24.06
C TRP A 124 -18.63 45.20 -22.65
N ARG A 125 -18.64 43.88 -22.42
CA ARG A 125 -18.81 43.28 -21.08
C ARG A 125 -17.59 43.42 -20.17
N LYS A 126 -16.41 43.73 -20.72
CA LYS A 126 -15.19 43.94 -19.91
C LYS A 126 -15.12 45.36 -19.31
N ARG A 127 -15.89 46.32 -19.84
CA ARG A 127 -15.96 47.69 -19.31
C ARG A 127 -16.95 47.82 -18.15
N GLU A 128 -18.08 47.13 -18.21
CA GLU A 128 -19.15 47.20 -17.20
C GLU A 128 -18.68 46.77 -15.79
N ASN A 129 -17.79 45.78 -15.71
CA ASN A 129 -17.21 45.31 -14.42
C ASN A 129 -16.06 46.16 -13.88
N ARG A 130 -15.64 47.24 -14.56
CA ARG A 130 -14.56 48.14 -14.10
C ARG A 130 -15.08 49.46 -13.53
N THR A 131 -16.39 49.69 -13.59
CA THR A 131 -17.05 50.95 -13.20
C THR A 131 -18.13 50.75 -12.13
N GLY A 132 -18.18 49.57 -11.51
CA GLY A 132 -19.05 49.27 -10.36
C GLY A 132 -18.23 49.05 -9.10
#